data_AF-A0A972WA83-F1
#
_entry.id   AF-A0A972WA83-F1
#
_cell.length_a   1.000
_cell.length_b   1.000
_cell.length_c   1.000
_cell.angle_alpha   90.00
_cell.angle_beta   90.00
_cell.angle_gamma   90.00
#
_symmetry.space_group_name_H-M   'P 1'
#
loop_
_entity.id
_entity.type
_entity.pdbx_description
1 polymer ?
#
loop_
_entity_poly.entity_id
_entity_poly.type
_entity_poly.pdbx_seq_one_letter_code
_entity_poly.pdbx_strand_id
1 'polypeptide(L)'
;MVACALGPGEYGVYTINGQMHVGHIKDEREFFHRVGANMNFFGLFRYGKSYIYNDKYKFYLQTLRNSYPNTRFVVFTMPEFEPLYRLIYERGRGDAYARWLKETIEVFGEVHDFMGINRFTRNPTNFYDGHHFYVEQSHILVRRLKGGEIDGYDDFGIRVTKANLNTHLQSQLRDLHTIPPVNTTVSGKVPSVQ
;
A
#
# COMPACT_ATOMS: atom_id res chain seq x y z
N MET A 1 -0.88 18.39 -5.38
CA MET A 1 -1.11 17.20 -4.54
C MET A 1 -2.57 16.83 -4.73
N VAL A 2 -2.87 15.75 -5.44
CA VAL A 2 -4.27 15.28 -5.55
C VAL A 2 -4.49 14.36 -4.36
N ALA A 3 -5.12 14.91 -3.32
CA ALA A 3 -5.69 14.11 -2.25
C ALA A 3 -6.90 13.37 -2.81
N CYS A 4 -6.92 12.05 -2.70
CA CYS A 4 -8.16 11.27 -2.73
C CYS A 4 -8.90 11.56 -1.42
N ALA A 5 -9.53 12.72 -1.32
CA ALA A 5 -10.58 13.12 -0.37
C ALA A 5 -10.71 14.65 -0.46
N LEU A 6 -11.86 15.13 -0.94
CA LEU A 6 -12.23 16.54 -0.76
C LEU A 6 -13.23 16.63 0.40
N GLY A 7 -12.80 16.26 1.61
CA GLY A 7 -13.62 16.52 2.81
C GLY A 7 -13.17 15.77 4.08
N PRO A 8 -13.25 16.41 5.26
CA PRO A 8 -13.04 15.72 6.53
C PRO A 8 -14.25 14.82 6.83
N GLY A 9 -14.07 13.50 6.71
CA GLY A 9 -15.07 12.49 7.10
C GLY A 9 -15.59 11.57 5.99
N GLU A 10 -15.17 11.76 4.74
CA GLU A 10 -15.61 10.91 3.61
C GLU A 10 -14.72 9.66 3.46
N TYR A 11 -14.91 8.67 4.33
CA TYR A 11 -14.43 7.31 4.07
C TYR A 11 -15.50 6.56 3.26
N GLY A 12 -15.34 6.53 1.94
CA GLY A 12 -16.24 5.75 1.09
C GLY A 12 -15.79 5.69 -0.37
N VAL A 13 -16.18 4.61 -1.06
CA VAL A 13 -16.03 4.50 -2.52
C VAL A 13 -17.25 5.11 -3.16
N TYR A 14 -17.03 6.06 -4.07
CA TYR A 14 -18.09 6.59 -4.90
C TYR A 14 -18.45 5.56 -5.97
N THR A 15 -19.75 5.27 -6.12
CA THR A 15 -20.25 4.55 -7.29
C THR A 15 -20.01 5.38 -8.55
N ILE A 16 -20.17 4.76 -9.74
CA ILE A 16 -20.14 5.48 -11.02
C ILE A 16 -21.19 6.62 -11.10
N ASN A 17 -22.20 6.59 -10.22
CA ASN A 17 -23.25 7.60 -10.12
C ASN A 17 -22.97 8.62 -8.99
N GLY A 18 -21.78 8.62 -8.41
CA GLY A 18 -21.37 9.56 -7.37
C GLY A 18 -21.94 9.29 -5.97
N GLN A 19 -22.51 8.10 -5.72
CA GLN A 19 -23.01 7.75 -4.39
C GLN A 19 -21.89 7.16 -3.52
N MET A 20 -21.65 7.73 -2.35
CA MET A 20 -20.68 7.21 -1.38
C MET A 20 -21.20 5.91 -0.74
N HIS A 21 -20.50 4.80 -0.93
CA HIS A 21 -20.73 3.57 -0.15
C HIS A 21 -19.93 3.63 1.15
N VAL A 22 -20.66 3.68 2.26
CA VAL A 22 -20.13 3.50 3.62
C VAL A 22 -20.50 2.09 4.06
N GLY A 23 -19.52 1.19 4.20
CA GLY A 23 -19.73 -0.18 4.63
C GLY A 23 -18.90 -1.23 3.89
N HIS A 24 -18.97 -2.46 4.37
CA HIS A 24 -18.35 -3.59 3.68
C HIS A 24 -19.00 -3.80 2.31
N ILE A 25 -18.18 -4.22 1.35
CA ILE A 25 -18.67 -4.61 0.04
C ILE A 25 -19.64 -5.78 0.19
N LYS A 26 -20.69 -5.78 -0.63
CA LYS A 26 -21.79 -6.75 -0.55
C LYS A 26 -21.36 -8.16 -0.87
N ASP A 27 -20.44 -8.32 -1.83
CA ASP A 27 -19.93 -9.62 -2.26
C ASP A 27 -18.49 -9.54 -2.82
N GLU A 28 -17.85 -10.70 -2.89
CA GLU A 28 -16.48 -10.86 -3.40
C GLU A 28 -16.34 -10.43 -4.88
N ARG A 29 -17.44 -10.48 -5.66
CA ARG A 29 -17.42 -10.06 -7.07
C ARG A 29 -17.25 -8.56 -7.19
N GLU A 30 -18.00 -7.80 -6.42
CA GLU A 30 -17.86 -6.35 -6.37
C GLU A 30 -16.47 -5.95 -5.84
N PHE A 31 -15.92 -6.67 -4.87
CA PHE A 31 -14.56 -6.44 -4.39
C PHE A 31 -13.53 -6.56 -5.50
N PHE A 32 -13.49 -7.71 -6.18
CA PHE A 32 -12.51 -7.93 -7.23
C PHE A 32 -12.75 -7.06 -8.48
N HIS A 33 -13.99 -6.65 -8.75
CA HIS A 33 -14.26 -5.65 -9.77
C HIS A 33 -13.56 -4.32 -9.45
N ARG A 34 -13.65 -3.84 -8.20
CA ARG A 34 -13.00 -2.60 -7.75
C ARG A 34 -11.48 -2.73 -7.70
N VAL A 35 -10.96 -3.86 -7.24
CA VAL A 35 -9.52 -4.17 -7.31
C VAL A 35 -9.03 -4.11 -8.76
N GLY A 36 -9.76 -4.73 -9.70
CA GLY A 36 -9.42 -4.69 -11.13
C GLY A 36 -9.43 -3.27 -11.70
N ALA A 37 -10.43 -2.45 -11.33
CA ALA A 37 -10.48 -1.05 -11.72
C ALA A 37 -9.28 -0.25 -11.19
N ASN A 38 -8.91 -0.46 -9.92
CA ASN A 38 -7.71 0.15 -9.33
C ASN A 38 -6.43 -0.34 -10.00
N MET A 39 -6.27 -1.64 -10.24
CA MET A 39 -5.09 -2.16 -10.95
C MET A 39 -4.94 -1.56 -12.35
N ASN A 40 -6.05 -1.35 -13.07
CA ASN A 40 -6.03 -0.65 -14.36
C ASN A 40 -5.61 0.82 -14.20
N PHE A 41 -6.25 1.55 -13.27
CA PHE A 41 -5.94 2.96 -13.04
C PHE A 41 -4.48 3.16 -12.60
N PHE A 42 -4.02 2.42 -11.60
CA PHE A 42 -2.64 2.50 -11.13
C PHE A 42 -1.66 2.04 -12.21
N GLY A 43 -1.94 0.95 -12.91
CA GLY A 43 -1.07 0.40 -13.94
C GLY A 43 -0.87 1.33 -15.13
N LEU A 44 -1.88 2.11 -15.48
CA LEU A 44 -1.82 3.07 -16.60
C LEU A 44 -1.33 4.45 -16.16
N PHE A 45 -1.86 4.98 -15.06
CA PHE A 45 -1.71 6.40 -14.71
C PHE A 45 -0.78 6.66 -13.53
N ARG A 46 -0.50 5.67 -12.68
CA ARG A 46 0.40 5.83 -11.51
C ARG A 46 1.75 5.17 -11.72
N TYR A 47 1.78 3.94 -12.22
CA TYR A 47 2.99 3.16 -12.45
C TYR A 47 3.29 2.96 -13.93
N GLY A 48 2.45 3.50 -14.81
CA GLY A 48 2.56 3.35 -16.26
C GLY A 48 3.82 4.00 -16.86
N LYS A 49 3.88 4.04 -18.20
CA LYS A 49 5.06 4.49 -18.95
C LYS A 49 5.46 5.94 -18.65
N SER A 50 4.50 6.79 -18.28
CA SER A 50 4.72 8.19 -17.93
C SER A 50 5.20 8.42 -16.50
N TYR A 51 5.34 7.37 -15.68
CA TYR A 51 5.86 7.51 -14.33
C TYR A 51 7.29 8.07 -14.34
N ILE A 52 7.51 9.10 -13.52
CA ILE A 52 8.81 9.70 -13.25
C ILE A 52 8.94 9.81 -11.74
N TYR A 53 10.05 9.30 -11.20
CA TYR A 53 10.35 9.45 -9.77
C TYR A 53 10.56 10.93 -9.44
N ASN A 54 9.99 11.39 -8.32
CA ASN A 54 10.18 12.76 -7.89
C ASN A 54 11.54 12.92 -7.19
N ASP A 55 12.55 13.43 -7.90
CA ASP A 55 13.90 13.65 -7.34
C ASP A 55 13.94 14.67 -6.19
N LYS A 56 12.88 15.47 -5.99
CA LYS A 56 12.76 16.38 -4.84
C LYS A 56 12.18 15.70 -3.58
N TYR A 57 11.81 14.42 -3.66
CA TYR A 57 11.17 13.70 -2.55
C TYR A 57 11.99 13.78 -1.25
N LYS A 58 13.25 13.31 -1.28
CA LYS A 58 14.15 13.40 -0.12
C LYS A 58 14.30 14.82 0.41
N PHE A 59 14.43 15.81 -0.47
CA PHE A 59 14.53 17.21 -0.07
C PHE A 59 13.31 17.64 0.75
N TYR A 60 12.09 17.30 0.31
CA TYR A 60 10.88 17.63 1.06
C TYR A 60 10.83 16.95 2.44
N LEU A 61 11.27 15.70 2.55
CA LEU A 61 11.36 15.02 3.85
C LEU A 61 12.39 15.71 4.76
N GLN A 62 13.54 16.11 4.22
CA GLN A 62 14.59 16.82 4.97
C GLN A 62 14.08 18.17 5.45
N THR A 63 13.38 18.93 4.60
CA THR A 63 12.74 20.18 5.00
C THR A 63 11.78 19.95 6.17
N LEU A 64 10.92 18.93 6.10
CA LEU A 64 10.01 18.59 7.20
C LEU A 64 10.77 18.24 8.48
N ARG A 65 11.79 17.37 8.41
CA ARG A 65 12.57 16.96 9.58
C ARG A 65 13.30 18.14 10.23
N ASN A 66 13.88 19.03 9.41
CA ASN A 66 14.67 20.18 9.86
C ASN A 66 13.81 21.29 10.46
N SER A 67 12.57 21.46 9.97
CA SER A 67 11.62 22.43 10.53
C SER A 67 11.11 22.03 11.92
N TYR A 68 11.24 20.76 12.30
CA TYR A 68 10.79 20.23 13.58
C TYR A 68 11.91 19.39 14.26
N PRO A 69 13.02 20.02 14.68
CA PRO A 69 14.20 19.30 15.15
C PRO A 69 13.93 18.47 16.43
N ASN A 70 13.02 18.94 17.27
CA ASN A 70 12.66 18.31 18.56
C ASN A 70 11.44 17.38 18.48
N THR A 71 10.92 17.12 17.28
CA THR A 71 9.77 16.22 17.09
C THR A 71 10.23 14.79 16.85
N ARG A 72 9.61 13.84 17.55
CA ARG A 72 9.70 12.41 17.21
C ARG A 72 8.78 12.13 16.03
N PHE A 73 9.35 11.73 14.91
CA PHE A 73 8.60 11.24 13.76
C PHE A 73 8.37 9.73 13.89
N VAL A 74 7.12 9.30 13.70
CA VAL A 74 6.76 7.89 13.53
C VAL A 74 6.37 7.73 12.06
N VAL A 75 7.25 7.11 11.28
CA VAL A 75 7.10 7.00 9.82
C VAL A 75 6.65 5.59 9.47
N PHE A 76 5.63 5.48 8.64
CA PHE A 76 5.10 4.20 8.20
C PHE A 76 4.54 4.27 6.78
N THR A 77 4.51 3.12 6.12
CA THR A 77 3.81 2.93 4.84
C THR A 77 2.39 2.42 5.11
N MET A 78 1.46 2.65 4.19
CA MET A 78 0.13 2.05 4.27
C MET A 78 0.15 0.68 3.59
N PRO A 79 -0.55 -0.33 4.11
CA PRO A 79 -0.68 -1.61 3.43
C PRO A 79 -1.51 -1.44 2.16
N GLU A 80 -1.10 -2.14 1.11
CA GLU A 80 -1.87 -2.29 -0.12
C GLU A 80 -2.15 -3.78 -0.32
N PHE A 81 -3.32 -4.11 -0.85
CA PHE A 81 -3.67 -5.47 -1.21
C PHE A 81 -2.66 -5.98 -2.23
N GLU A 82 -2.25 -7.23 -2.03
CA GLU A 82 -1.09 -7.83 -2.68
C GLU A 82 -1.02 -7.63 -4.22
N PRO A 83 -2.12 -7.76 -4.99
CA PRO A 83 -2.12 -7.47 -6.42
C PRO A 83 -1.67 -6.05 -6.80
N LEU A 84 -1.98 -5.03 -6.00
CA LEU A 84 -1.50 -3.66 -6.25
C LEU A 84 -0.01 -3.51 -5.90
N TYR A 85 0.44 -4.18 -4.84
CA TYR A 85 1.88 -4.22 -4.52
C TYR A 85 2.68 -4.89 -5.65
N ARG A 86 2.19 -6.02 -6.20
CA ARG A 86 2.81 -6.69 -7.37
C ARG A 86 2.89 -5.78 -8.58
N LEU A 87 1.85 -5.00 -8.82
CA LEU A 87 1.76 -4.11 -9.97
C LEU A 87 2.93 -3.12 -10.04
N ILE A 88 3.48 -2.69 -8.89
CA ILE A 88 4.69 -1.87 -8.83
C ILE A 88 5.84 -2.56 -9.59
N TYR A 89 6.08 -3.84 -9.33
CA TYR A 89 7.16 -4.62 -9.93
C TYR A 89 6.85 -5.03 -11.37
N GLU A 90 5.62 -5.42 -11.66
CA GLU A 90 5.16 -5.74 -13.02
C GLU A 90 5.29 -4.56 -13.99
N ARG A 91 5.19 -3.33 -13.47
CA ARG A 91 5.40 -2.10 -14.24
C ARG A 91 6.85 -1.59 -14.22
N GLY A 92 7.79 -2.38 -13.69
CA GLY A 92 9.20 -2.03 -13.64
C GLY A 92 9.49 -0.84 -12.71
N ARG A 93 8.78 -0.74 -11.58
CA ARG A 93 8.93 0.32 -10.57
C ARG A 93 9.56 -0.16 -9.26
N GLY A 94 10.09 -1.39 -9.23
CA GLY A 94 10.77 -1.95 -8.05
C GLY A 94 11.93 -1.07 -7.55
N ASP A 95 12.79 -0.59 -8.45
CA ASP A 95 13.91 0.29 -8.09
C ASP A 95 13.44 1.63 -7.52
N ALA A 96 12.34 2.17 -8.06
CA ALA A 96 11.74 3.40 -7.58
C ALA A 96 11.16 3.23 -6.16
N TYR A 97 10.50 2.09 -5.90
CA TYR A 97 10.03 1.72 -4.57
C TYR A 97 11.17 1.53 -3.57
N ALA A 98 12.23 0.81 -3.95
CA ALA A 98 13.42 0.63 -3.12
C ALA A 98 14.11 1.97 -2.80
N ARG A 99 14.23 2.86 -3.80
CA ARG A 99 14.74 4.22 -3.62
C ARG A 99 13.89 5.02 -2.64
N TRP A 100 12.56 4.96 -2.78
CA TRP A 100 11.62 5.64 -1.89
C TRP A 100 11.77 5.23 -0.42
N LEU A 101 11.83 3.93 -0.13
CA LEU A 101 12.09 3.44 1.23
C LEU A 101 13.46 3.88 1.74
N LYS A 102 14.51 3.77 0.91
CA LYS A 102 15.87 4.19 1.27
C LYS A 102 15.94 5.66 1.61
N GLU A 103 15.41 6.54 0.77
CA GLU A 103 15.42 7.99 1.01
C GLU A 103 14.64 8.36 2.28
N THR A 104 13.54 7.66 2.56
CA THR A 104 12.76 7.83 3.80
C THR A 104 13.59 7.48 5.03
N ILE A 105 14.23 6.31 5.03
CA ILE A 105 15.09 5.83 6.13
C ILE A 105 16.31 6.73 6.31
N GLU A 106 16.91 7.25 5.24
CA GLU A 106 18.04 8.17 5.33
C GLU A 106 17.67 9.48 6.05
N VAL A 107 16.41 9.91 6.00
CA VAL A 107 15.95 11.15 6.66
C VAL A 107 15.45 10.91 8.08
N PHE A 108 14.68 9.84 8.29
CA PHE A 108 14.02 9.59 9.58
C PHE A 108 14.66 8.51 10.43
N GLY A 109 15.64 7.77 9.90
CA GLY A 109 16.35 6.67 10.55
C GLY A 109 15.64 5.31 10.44
N GLU A 110 14.32 5.32 10.39
CA GLU A 110 13.49 4.11 10.29
C GLU A 110 12.14 4.37 9.62
N VAL A 111 11.51 3.28 9.19
CA VAL A 111 10.12 3.24 8.72
C VAL A 111 9.49 1.91 9.15
N HIS A 112 8.24 1.94 9.58
CA HIS A 112 7.42 0.74 9.70
C HIS A 112 6.79 0.43 8.34
N ASP A 113 7.29 -0.60 7.65
CA ASP A 113 6.78 -0.99 6.35
C ASP A 113 5.65 -2.02 6.49
N PHE A 114 4.44 -1.60 6.10
CA PHE A 114 3.23 -2.41 6.08
C PHE A 114 2.89 -2.94 4.68
N MET A 115 3.67 -2.57 3.65
CA MET A 115 3.55 -3.12 2.30
C MET A 115 4.22 -4.50 2.19
N GLY A 116 4.20 -5.08 0.99
CA GLY A 116 4.76 -6.40 0.74
C GLY A 116 3.73 -7.51 0.71
N ILE A 117 4.20 -8.74 0.56
CA ILE A 117 3.37 -9.95 0.59
C ILE A 117 3.38 -10.48 2.02
N ASN A 118 2.30 -10.25 2.75
CA ASN A 118 2.15 -10.66 4.14
C ASN A 118 0.70 -11.08 4.42
N ARG A 119 0.42 -11.59 5.62
CA ARG A 119 -0.92 -12.06 5.98
C ARG A 119 -1.99 -10.98 5.84
N PHE A 120 -1.68 -9.73 6.19
CA PHE A 120 -2.63 -8.63 6.11
C PHE A 120 -2.94 -8.28 4.65
N THR A 121 -1.90 -8.08 3.83
CA THR A 121 -2.03 -7.64 2.44
C THR A 121 -2.58 -8.71 1.51
N ARG A 122 -2.55 -9.98 1.91
CA ARG A 122 -3.17 -11.08 1.15
C ARG A 122 -4.62 -11.35 1.52
N ASN A 123 -5.14 -10.77 2.61
CA ASN A 123 -6.51 -11.02 3.03
C ASN A 123 -7.47 -10.02 2.39
N PRO A 124 -8.33 -10.42 1.43
CA PRO A 124 -9.25 -9.52 0.76
C PRO A 124 -10.26 -8.88 1.73
N THR A 125 -10.60 -9.54 2.84
CA THR A 125 -11.57 -8.99 3.82
C THR A 125 -11.04 -7.77 4.57
N ASN A 126 -9.74 -7.48 4.46
CA ASN A 126 -9.14 -6.30 5.06
C ASN A 126 -9.34 -5.05 4.21
N PHE A 127 -9.71 -5.19 2.93
CA PHE A 127 -9.73 -4.11 1.94
C PHE A 127 -11.10 -3.89 1.33
N TYR A 128 -11.38 -2.65 0.92
CA TYR A 128 -12.61 -2.33 0.19
C TYR A 128 -12.40 -2.12 -1.32
N ASP A 129 -11.18 -1.87 -1.79
CA ASP A 129 -10.87 -1.69 -3.21
C ASP A 129 -9.44 -2.15 -3.58
N GLY A 130 -8.77 -2.77 -2.61
CA GLY A 130 -7.38 -3.17 -2.68
C GLY A 130 -6.37 -2.07 -2.32
N HIS A 131 -6.66 -0.80 -2.56
CA HIS A 131 -5.74 0.30 -2.20
C HIS A 131 -5.95 0.73 -0.75
N HIS A 132 -7.18 0.62 -0.27
CA HIS A 132 -7.59 1.09 1.04
C HIS A 132 -8.16 -0.05 1.89
N PHE A 133 -7.69 -0.11 3.13
CA PHE A 133 -8.17 -1.06 4.11
C PHE A 133 -9.33 -0.47 4.95
N TYR A 134 -10.15 -1.35 5.52
CA TYR A 134 -11.29 -0.98 6.37
C TYR A 134 -10.84 -0.34 7.70
N VAL A 135 -11.52 0.71 8.15
CA VAL A 135 -11.13 1.46 9.38
C VAL A 135 -11.04 0.55 10.60
N GLU A 136 -11.87 -0.48 10.66
CA GLU A 136 -11.91 -1.50 11.70
C GLU A 136 -10.58 -2.26 11.79
N GLN A 137 -9.82 -2.38 10.69
CA GLN A 137 -8.50 -3.02 10.67
C GLN A 137 -7.37 -2.09 11.14
N SER A 138 -7.62 -0.79 11.32
CA SER A 138 -6.60 0.18 11.73
C SER A 138 -5.99 -0.13 13.10
N HIS A 139 -6.73 -0.82 13.97
CA HIS A 139 -6.23 -1.23 15.29
C HIS A 139 -5.00 -2.13 15.19
N ILE A 140 -4.87 -2.91 14.11
CA ILE A 140 -3.72 -3.79 13.86
C ILE A 140 -2.47 -2.94 13.59
N LEU A 141 -2.60 -1.94 12.72
CA LEU A 141 -1.52 -1.00 12.40
C LEU A 141 -1.06 -0.22 13.64
N VAL A 142 -2.02 0.34 14.38
CA VAL A 142 -1.75 1.16 15.58
C VAL A 142 -1.09 0.34 16.68
N ARG A 143 -1.54 -0.89 16.92
CA ARG A 143 -0.92 -1.76 17.93
C ARG A 143 0.52 -2.10 17.56
N ARG A 144 0.81 -2.39 16.29
CA ARG A 144 2.18 -2.61 15.80
C ARG A 144 3.06 -1.37 15.97
N LEU A 145 2.56 -0.18 15.63
CA LEU A 145 3.29 1.10 15.81
C LEU A 145 3.58 1.41 17.28
N LYS A 146 2.73 0.95 18.19
CA LYS A 146 2.94 1.07 19.65
C LYS A 146 3.88 0.00 20.22
N GLY A 147 4.46 -0.87 19.38
CA GLY A 147 5.35 -1.97 19.79
C GLY A 147 4.61 -3.16 20.39
N GLY A 148 3.29 -3.26 20.20
CA GLY A 148 2.51 -4.42 20.62
C GLY A 148 2.58 -5.55 19.60
N GLU A 149 2.56 -6.77 20.10
CA GLU A 149 2.40 -7.99 19.29
C GLU A 149 0.93 -8.20 18.92
N ILE A 150 0.70 -8.87 17.80
CA ILE A 150 -0.64 -9.23 17.32
C ILE A 150 -0.55 -10.64 16.77
N ASP A 151 -1.25 -11.55 17.43
CA ASP A 151 -1.26 -12.96 17.07
C ASP A 151 -1.55 -13.14 15.59
N GLY A 152 -0.61 -13.81 14.92
CA GLY A 152 -0.72 -14.13 13.51
C GLY A 152 -0.37 -13.00 12.54
N TYR A 153 0.13 -11.85 12.99
CA TYR A 153 0.56 -10.76 12.10
C TYR A 153 2.06 -10.46 12.24
N ASP A 154 2.88 -11.47 12.54
CA ASP A 154 4.32 -11.31 12.78
C ASP A 154 5.07 -10.72 11.57
N ASP A 155 4.56 -11.00 10.37
CA ASP A 155 5.06 -10.55 9.06
C ASP A 155 4.56 -9.15 8.65
N PHE A 156 3.79 -8.47 9.50
CA PHE A 156 3.13 -7.20 9.19
C PHE A 156 3.73 -6.00 9.95
N GLY A 157 4.02 -4.91 9.24
CA GLY A 157 4.52 -3.66 9.84
C GLY A 157 5.95 -3.76 10.35
N ILE A 158 6.82 -4.34 9.51
CA ILE A 158 8.21 -4.60 9.83
C ILE A 158 8.96 -3.28 10.02
N ARG A 159 9.67 -3.14 11.15
CA ARG A 159 10.53 -1.98 11.38
C ARG A 159 11.79 -2.10 10.53
N VAL A 160 11.88 -1.25 9.52
CA VAL A 160 13.00 -1.18 8.59
C VAL A 160 13.90 0.00 8.96
N THR A 161 15.19 -0.26 9.02
CA THR A 161 16.26 0.68 9.31
C THR A 161 17.37 0.50 8.27
N LYS A 162 18.40 1.35 8.30
CA LYS A 162 19.58 1.17 7.45
C LYS A 162 20.24 -0.21 7.62
N ALA A 163 20.15 -0.81 8.81
CA ALA A 163 20.80 -2.08 9.12
C ALA A 163 20.14 -3.29 8.43
N ASN A 164 18.83 -3.25 8.19
CA ASN A 164 18.08 -4.39 7.63
C ASN A 164 17.41 -4.09 6.28
N LEU A 165 17.52 -2.86 5.74
CA LEU A 165 16.89 -2.46 4.48
C LEU A 165 17.16 -3.42 3.32
N ASN A 166 18.42 -3.80 3.11
CA ASN A 166 18.76 -4.70 2.01
C ASN A 166 18.11 -6.07 2.18
N THR A 167 18.17 -6.66 3.38
CA THR A 167 17.54 -7.95 3.66
C THR A 167 16.02 -7.88 3.49
N HIS A 168 15.39 -6.79 3.93
CA HIS A 168 13.96 -6.55 3.79
C HIS A 168 13.51 -6.47 2.32
N LEU A 169 14.23 -5.71 1.50
CA LEU A 169 13.95 -5.62 0.06
C LEU A 169 14.16 -6.96 -0.65
N GLN A 170 15.21 -7.71 -0.28
CA GLN A 170 15.47 -9.04 -0.85
C GLN A 170 14.40 -10.06 -0.45
N SER A 171 13.88 -10.01 0.79
CA SER A 171 12.77 -10.88 1.19
C SER A 171 11.50 -10.55 0.41
N GLN A 172 11.16 -9.26 0.27
CA GLN A 172 10.00 -8.85 -0.54
C GLN A 172 10.13 -9.31 -2.01
N LEU A 173 11.32 -9.13 -2.61
CA LEU A 173 11.61 -9.62 -3.95
C LEU A 173 11.47 -11.15 -4.06
N ARG A 174 12.05 -11.89 -3.12
CA ARG A 174 11.89 -13.36 -3.09
C ARG A 174 10.42 -13.75 -3.02
N ASP A 175 9.66 -13.13 -2.12
CA ASP A 175 8.25 -13.47 -1.90
C ASP A 175 7.40 -13.20 -3.15
N LEU A 176 7.74 -12.17 -3.94
CA LEU A 176 7.11 -11.91 -5.24
C LEU A 176 7.30 -13.07 -6.23
N HIS A 177 8.43 -13.79 -6.16
CA HIS A 177 8.73 -14.91 -7.04
C HIS A 177 8.19 -16.25 -6.50
N THR A 178 8.20 -16.43 -5.18
CA THR A 178 7.92 -17.73 -4.57
C THR A 178 6.48 -17.91 -4.12
N ILE A 179 5.78 -16.82 -3.79
CA ILE A 179 4.40 -16.89 -3.33
C ILE A 179 3.48 -16.63 -4.53
N PRO A 180 2.49 -17.48 -4.83
CA PRO A 180 1.57 -17.24 -5.93
C PRO A 180 0.70 -15.99 -5.67
N PRO A 181 0.34 -15.23 -6.72
CA PRO A 181 -0.60 -14.12 -6.61
C PRO A 181 -1.94 -14.56 -6.03
N VAL A 182 -2.58 -13.70 -5.24
CA VAL A 182 -3.98 -13.89 -4.85
C VAL A 182 -4.83 -13.97 -6.12
N ASN A 183 -5.68 -15.00 -6.21
CA ASN A 183 -6.58 -15.14 -7.35
C ASN A 183 -7.64 -14.04 -7.31
N THR A 184 -7.56 -13.10 -8.26
CA THR A 184 -8.51 -12.00 -8.43
C THR A 184 -9.64 -12.33 -9.41
N THR A 185 -9.63 -13.53 -10.00
CA THR A 185 -10.71 -13.97 -10.87
C THR A 185 -11.84 -14.59 -10.06
N VAL A 186 -13.00 -13.94 -10.10
CA VAL A 186 -14.25 -14.51 -9.59
C VAL A 186 -14.64 -15.63 -10.55
N SER A 187 -15.02 -16.81 -10.03
CA SER A 187 -15.56 -17.89 -10.87
C SER A 187 -16.85 -17.41 -11.58
N GLY A 188 -16.69 -16.95 -12.82
CA GLY A 188 -17.75 -16.30 -13.59
C GLY A 188 -17.15 -15.29 -14.56
N LYS A 189 -17.12 -15.65 -15.85
CA LYS A 189 -16.62 -14.86 -16.98
C LYS A 189 -16.75 -13.34 -16.77
N VAL A 190 -15.62 -12.65 -16.63
CA VAL A 190 -15.56 -11.21 -16.85
C VAL A 190 -15.68 -10.98 -18.36
N PRO A 191 -16.62 -10.16 -18.87
CA PRO A 191 -16.67 -9.85 -20.29
C PRO A 191 -15.39 -9.10 -20.67
N SER A 192 -14.73 -9.57 -21.73
CA SER A 192 -13.66 -8.82 -22.38
C SER A 192 -14.20 -7.44 -22.80
N VAL A 193 -13.56 -6.37 -22.34
CA VAL A 193 -13.80 -5.05 -22.89
C VAL A 193 -13.07 -5.00 -24.24
N GLN A 194 -13.85 -4.86 -25.31
CA GLN A 194 -13.36 -4.56 -26.67
C GLN A 194 -12.80 -3.15 -26.75
#